data_AF-A0A2R7SNJ3-F1
#
_entry.id   AF-A0A2R7SNJ3-F1
#
_cell.length_a   1.000
_cell.length_b   1.000
_cell.length_c   1.000
_cell.angle_alpha   90.00
_cell.angle_beta   90.00
_cell.angle_gamma   90.00
#
_symmetry.space_group_name_H-M   'P 1'
#
loop_
_entity.id
_entity.type
_entity.pdbx_description
1 polymer ?
#
loop_
_entity_poly.entity_id
_entity_poly.type
_entity_poly.pdbx_seq_one_letter_code
_entity_poly.pdbx_strand_id
1 'polypeptide(L)'
;VWYGGQFYALFFLSSMLKVDATTSYLLIAAALALGVPFFIFFGWLSDRIGRKKIILAGCLLAAVTYIPIFKGLTHFANPAIEEARTNSPALVVADPNTCSFQFDPVGMRKFTSSCDVATAALTKAGVPYEVKPTGAGSLAVINVGSATVTSYEAAGLTKEEGKGKADAFGAELKTALTTAGYPAKADNARVNIPGTIFMLWLLVLYVTMVYGPIAAYLVELFPTRIRYTSMSLPYHIGNGWFGGFLPAISFALVAGTGNLYYGLWYPIIIALMTVVVGGLFLRETRGVDITK
;
A
#
# COMPACT_ATOMS: atom_id res chain seq x y z
N VAL A 1 -8.23 -6.49 4.51
CA VAL A 1 -7.81 -7.54 3.55
C VAL A 1 -8.12 -7.19 2.10
N TRP A 2 -9.38 -6.95 1.69
CA TRP A 2 -9.71 -6.55 0.30
C TRP A 2 -8.93 -5.33 -0.20
N TYR A 3 -8.98 -4.22 0.53
CA TYR A 3 -8.27 -3.00 0.12
C TYR A 3 -6.74 -3.19 0.06
N GLY A 4 -6.16 -3.97 0.96
CA GLY A 4 -4.73 -4.31 0.92
C GLY A 4 -4.38 -5.23 -0.25
N GLY A 5 -5.20 -6.25 -0.50
CA GLY A 5 -4.94 -7.25 -1.54
C GLY A 5 -5.19 -6.77 -2.96
N GLN A 6 -6.12 -5.84 -3.15
CA GLN A 6 -6.56 -5.40 -4.49
C GLN A 6 -6.18 -3.96 -4.81
N PHE A 7 -6.66 -3.01 -4.01
CA PHE A 7 -6.43 -1.58 -4.28
C PHE A 7 -4.98 -1.17 -3.96
N TYR A 8 -4.43 -1.60 -2.83
CA TYR A 8 -3.05 -1.32 -2.48
C TYR A 8 -2.07 -2.09 -3.36
N ALA A 9 -2.34 -3.35 -3.69
CA ALA A 9 -1.49 -4.11 -4.60
C ALA A 9 -1.41 -3.45 -5.99
N LEU A 10 -2.55 -2.97 -6.52
CA LEU A 10 -2.59 -2.19 -7.75
C LEU A 10 -1.80 -0.87 -7.62
N PHE A 11 -2.00 -0.13 -6.53
CA PHE A 11 -1.24 1.09 -6.26
C PHE A 11 0.27 0.81 -6.16
N PHE A 12 0.66 -0.26 -5.48
CA PHE A 12 2.04 -0.69 -5.33
C PHE A 12 2.67 -1.04 -6.68
N LEU A 13 2.01 -1.84 -7.51
CA LEU A 13 2.49 -2.19 -8.85
C LEU A 13 2.67 -0.95 -9.74
N SER A 14 1.64 -0.10 -9.81
CA SER A 14 1.62 1.04 -10.74
C SER A 14 2.46 2.23 -10.25
N SER A 15 2.33 2.58 -8.98
CA SER A 15 2.92 3.82 -8.43
C SER A 15 4.30 3.59 -7.85
N MET A 16 4.55 2.44 -7.22
CA MET A 16 5.83 2.14 -6.58
C MET A 16 6.76 1.32 -7.48
N LEU A 17 6.26 0.22 -8.05
CA LEU A 17 7.05 -0.64 -8.94
C LEU A 17 7.08 -0.17 -10.39
N LYS A 18 6.33 0.90 -10.73
CA LYS A 18 6.28 1.49 -12.07
C LYS A 18 5.89 0.51 -13.18
N VAL A 19 5.15 -0.55 -12.83
CA VAL A 19 4.52 -1.43 -13.81
C VAL A 19 3.45 -0.63 -14.53
N ASP A 20 3.34 -0.81 -15.84
CA ASP A 20 2.37 -0.03 -16.60
C ASP A 20 0.93 -0.33 -16.18
N ALA A 21 0.05 0.65 -16.37
CA ALA A 21 -1.31 0.57 -15.87
C ALA A 21 -2.05 -0.63 -16.48
N THR A 22 -1.93 -0.83 -17.79
CA THR A 22 -2.60 -1.93 -18.50
C THR A 22 -2.16 -3.30 -17.97
N THR A 23 -0.86 -3.55 -17.87
CA THR A 23 -0.29 -4.79 -17.32
C THR A 23 -0.71 -4.98 -15.88
N SER A 24 -0.64 -3.92 -15.06
CA SER A 24 -1.07 -3.98 -13.65
C SER A 24 -2.54 -4.40 -13.52
N TYR A 25 -3.44 -3.82 -14.32
CA TYR A 25 -4.86 -4.19 -14.33
C TYR A 25 -5.08 -5.63 -14.82
N LEU A 26 -4.37 -6.05 -15.87
CA LEU A 26 -4.48 -7.42 -16.40
C LEU A 26 -3.98 -8.47 -15.41
N LEU A 27 -2.87 -8.20 -14.71
CA LEU A 27 -2.33 -9.07 -13.66
C LEU A 27 -3.32 -9.22 -12.49
N ILE A 28 -3.91 -8.11 -12.03
CA ILE A 28 -4.93 -8.10 -10.99
C ILE A 28 -6.19 -8.85 -11.45
N ALA A 29 -6.63 -8.64 -12.70
CA ALA A 29 -7.79 -9.31 -13.27
C ALA A 29 -7.58 -10.84 -13.36
N ALA A 30 -6.39 -11.27 -13.81
CA ALA A 30 -6.03 -12.69 -13.87
C ALA A 30 -6.02 -13.33 -12.48
N ALA A 31 -5.39 -12.68 -11.50
CA ALA A 31 -5.38 -13.15 -10.11
C ALA A 31 -6.79 -13.24 -9.51
N LEU A 32 -7.66 -12.26 -9.80
CA LEU A 32 -9.05 -12.26 -9.36
C LEU A 32 -9.84 -13.41 -9.99
N ALA A 33 -9.69 -13.64 -11.30
CA ALA A 33 -10.34 -14.75 -12.01
C ALA A 33 -9.96 -16.11 -11.40
N LEU A 34 -8.68 -16.31 -11.08
CA LEU A 34 -8.20 -17.51 -10.39
C LEU A 34 -8.72 -17.63 -8.95
N GLY A 35 -9.09 -16.53 -8.32
CA GLY A 35 -9.69 -16.50 -6.99
C GLY A 35 -11.19 -16.79 -6.96
N VAL A 36 -11.93 -16.62 -8.08
CA VAL A 36 -13.40 -16.77 -8.12
C VAL A 36 -13.90 -18.08 -7.51
N PRO A 37 -13.34 -19.26 -7.85
CA PRO A 37 -13.79 -20.53 -7.28
C PRO A 37 -13.64 -20.59 -5.75
N PHE A 38 -12.68 -19.84 -5.20
CA PHE A 38 -12.39 -19.85 -3.76
C PHE A 38 -13.42 -19.09 -2.94
N PHE A 39 -14.22 -18.19 -3.51
CA PHE A 39 -15.36 -17.59 -2.80
C PHE A 39 -16.38 -18.67 -2.43
N ILE A 40 -16.68 -19.58 -3.34
CA ILE A 40 -17.59 -20.71 -3.10
C ILE A 40 -16.95 -21.67 -2.10
N PHE A 41 -15.68 -22.01 -2.29
CA PHE A 41 -14.95 -22.92 -1.40
C PHE A 41 -14.91 -22.41 0.04
N PHE A 42 -14.51 -21.15 0.28
CA PHE A 42 -14.44 -20.61 1.64
C PHE A 42 -15.81 -20.30 2.24
N GLY A 43 -16.82 -20.00 1.40
CA GLY A 43 -18.22 -19.99 1.81
C GLY A 43 -18.64 -21.34 2.39
N TRP A 44 -18.50 -22.41 1.60
CA TRP A 44 -18.77 -23.78 2.03
C TRP A 44 -17.94 -24.22 3.24
N LEU A 45 -16.65 -23.89 3.27
CA LEU A 45 -15.77 -24.25 4.38
C LEU A 45 -16.21 -23.57 5.67
N SER A 46 -16.66 -22.32 5.58
CA SER A 46 -17.19 -21.59 6.71
C SER A 46 -18.51 -22.17 7.23
N ASP A 47 -19.33 -22.81 6.38
CA ASP A 47 -20.54 -23.54 6.82
C ASP A 47 -20.17 -24.72 7.73
N ARG A 48 -18.99 -25.30 7.51
CA ARG A 48 -18.49 -26.49 8.19
C ARG A 48 -17.62 -26.22 9.41
N ILE A 49 -16.94 -25.07 9.46
CA ILE A 49 -15.98 -24.76 10.52
C ILE A 49 -16.47 -23.63 11.43
N GLY A 50 -17.24 -22.69 10.87
CA GLY A 50 -17.66 -21.45 11.51
C GLY A 50 -17.21 -20.23 10.70
N ARG A 51 -18.10 -19.25 10.56
CA ARG A 51 -17.87 -18.02 9.79
C ARG A 51 -16.73 -17.22 10.38
N LYS A 52 -16.80 -17.00 11.70
CA LYS A 52 -15.84 -16.16 12.43
C LYS A 52 -14.44 -16.72 12.29
N LYS A 53 -14.28 -18.04 12.42
CA LYS A 53 -12.96 -18.69 12.36
C LYS A 53 -12.28 -18.49 11.00
N ILE A 54 -13.01 -18.67 9.90
CA ILE A 54 -12.45 -18.49 8.54
C ILE A 54 -12.08 -17.03 8.28
N ILE A 55 -12.93 -16.08 8.69
CA ILE A 55 -12.65 -14.64 8.56
C ILE A 55 -11.38 -14.25 9.33
N LEU A 56 -11.29 -14.62 10.61
CA LEU A 56 -10.13 -14.28 11.45
C LEU A 56 -8.85 -14.95 10.96
N ALA A 57 -8.93 -16.20 10.46
CA ALA A 57 -7.81 -16.88 9.85
C ALA A 57 -7.30 -16.15 8.60
N GLY A 58 -8.20 -15.69 7.72
CA GLY A 58 -7.85 -14.90 6.54
C GLY A 58 -7.16 -13.58 6.91
N CYS A 59 -7.66 -12.88 7.93
CA CYS A 59 -7.04 -11.66 8.45
C CYS A 59 -5.65 -11.91 9.07
N LEU A 60 -5.49 -13.00 9.83
CA LEU A 60 -4.20 -13.34 10.45
C LEU A 60 -3.16 -13.74 9.41
N LEU A 61 -3.54 -14.60 8.44
CA LEU A 61 -2.66 -14.99 7.34
C LEU A 61 -2.20 -13.75 6.57
N ALA A 62 -3.13 -12.87 6.19
CA ALA A 62 -2.82 -11.60 5.55
C ALA A 62 -1.81 -10.76 6.37
N ALA A 63 -2.05 -10.59 7.68
CA ALA A 63 -1.17 -9.82 8.54
C ALA A 63 0.26 -10.38 8.59
N VAL A 64 0.41 -11.71 8.64
CA VAL A 64 1.71 -12.39 8.72
C VAL A 64 2.45 -12.41 7.38
N THR A 65 1.73 -12.48 6.25
CA THR A 65 2.34 -12.72 4.93
C THR A 65 2.38 -11.50 4.02
N TYR A 66 1.77 -10.37 4.36
CA TYR A 66 1.79 -9.18 3.50
C TYR A 66 3.20 -8.70 3.15
N ILE A 67 4.11 -8.57 4.11
CA ILE A 67 5.48 -8.14 3.83
C ILE A 67 6.19 -9.08 2.85
N PRO A 68 6.27 -10.41 3.09
CA PRO A 68 6.95 -11.30 2.15
C PRO A 68 6.27 -11.36 0.77
N ILE A 69 4.93 -11.30 0.69
CA ILE A 69 4.22 -11.28 -0.61
C ILE A 69 4.59 -10.02 -1.41
N PHE A 70 4.60 -8.84 -0.77
CA PHE A 70 4.92 -7.60 -1.47
C PHE A 70 6.40 -7.49 -1.85
N LYS A 71 7.32 -8.07 -1.05
CA LYS A 71 8.70 -8.29 -1.48
C LYS A 71 8.78 -9.20 -2.70
N GLY A 72 7.99 -10.27 -2.73
CA GLY A 72 7.83 -11.14 -3.89
C GLY A 72 7.31 -10.38 -5.12
N LEU A 73 6.34 -9.47 -4.95
CA LEU A 73 5.89 -8.58 -6.03
C LEU A 73 7.01 -7.69 -6.55
N THR A 74 7.84 -7.11 -5.69
CA THR A 74 9.01 -6.34 -6.12
C THR A 74 9.97 -7.21 -6.94
N HIS A 75 10.29 -8.40 -6.44
CA HIS A 75 11.20 -9.32 -7.09
C HIS A 75 10.70 -9.79 -8.48
N PHE A 76 9.42 -10.15 -8.60
CA PHE A 76 8.87 -10.67 -9.85
C PHE A 76 8.42 -9.59 -10.83
N ALA A 77 7.87 -8.47 -10.34
CA ALA A 77 7.29 -7.46 -11.21
C ALA A 77 8.29 -6.38 -11.63
N ASN A 78 9.29 -6.06 -10.79
CA ASN A 78 10.34 -5.13 -11.18
C ASN A 78 11.65 -5.36 -10.40
N PRO A 79 12.45 -6.39 -10.76
CA PRO A 79 13.71 -6.70 -10.09
C PRO A 79 14.75 -5.57 -10.21
N ALA A 80 14.64 -4.70 -11.22
CA ALA A 80 15.58 -3.60 -11.41
C ALA A 80 15.56 -2.59 -10.24
N ILE A 81 14.44 -2.45 -9.51
CA ILE A 81 14.39 -1.61 -8.30
C ILE A 81 15.23 -2.21 -7.17
N GLU A 82 15.22 -3.53 -7.02
CA GLU A 82 16.02 -4.26 -6.02
C GLU A 82 17.53 -4.18 -6.37
N GLU A 83 17.87 -4.36 -7.64
CA GLU A 83 19.22 -4.20 -8.17
C GLU A 83 19.74 -2.77 -7.97
N ALA A 84 18.96 -1.76 -8.35
CA ALA A 84 19.32 -0.35 -8.21
C ALA A 84 19.51 0.05 -6.75
N ARG A 85 18.64 -0.42 -5.84
CA ARG A 85 18.77 -0.18 -4.40
C ARG A 85 20.07 -0.76 -3.83
N THR A 86 20.49 -1.92 -4.33
CA THR A 86 21.70 -2.60 -3.85
C THR A 86 22.96 -1.93 -4.40
N ASN A 87 22.95 -1.54 -5.67
CA ASN A 87 24.10 -0.97 -6.36
C ASN A 87 24.28 0.54 -6.10
N SER A 88 23.18 1.28 -5.96
CA SER A 88 23.15 2.75 -5.90
C SER A 88 22.15 3.25 -4.84
N PRO A 89 22.37 2.97 -3.54
CA PRO A 89 21.42 3.35 -2.50
C PRO A 89 21.18 4.87 -2.48
N ALA A 90 19.90 5.28 -2.47
CA ALA A 90 19.53 6.68 -2.35
C ALA A 90 19.62 7.15 -0.88
N LEU A 91 20.36 8.23 -0.65
CA LEU A 91 20.54 8.84 0.67
C LEU A 91 20.03 10.27 0.65
N VAL A 92 19.16 10.61 1.58
CA VAL A 92 18.69 11.99 1.80
C VAL A 92 19.49 12.57 2.96
N VAL A 93 20.42 13.47 2.66
CA VAL A 93 21.19 14.21 3.66
C VAL A 93 20.41 15.47 4.02
N ALA A 94 19.80 15.50 5.20
CA ALA A 94 18.94 16.60 5.63
C ALA A 94 18.94 16.75 7.17
N ASP A 95 18.54 17.92 7.66
CA ASP A 95 18.24 18.12 9.08
C ASP A 95 16.99 17.28 9.44
N PRO A 96 17.10 16.28 10.33
CA PRO A 96 15.97 15.42 10.69
C PRO A 96 14.76 16.19 11.22
N ASN A 97 14.96 17.36 11.83
CA ASN A 97 13.87 18.18 12.37
C ASN A 97 13.01 18.84 11.27
N THR A 98 13.52 18.88 10.03
CA THR A 98 12.81 19.42 8.87
C THR A 98 12.09 18.34 8.06
N CYS A 99 12.31 17.06 8.37
CA CYS A 99 11.69 15.93 7.68
C CYS A 99 10.37 15.55 8.36
N SER A 100 9.26 16.09 7.87
CA SER A 100 7.93 15.89 8.45
C SER A 100 7.32 14.55 8.04
N PHE A 101 6.48 13.98 8.91
CA PHE A 101 5.59 12.90 8.50
C PHE A 101 4.48 13.43 7.57
N GLN A 102 4.53 13.05 6.29
CA GLN A 102 3.72 13.64 5.22
C GLN A 102 2.30 13.11 5.11
N PHE A 103 1.61 12.97 6.25
CA PHE A 103 0.20 12.60 6.26
C PHE A 103 -0.67 13.85 6.40
N ASP A 104 -1.48 14.11 5.36
CA ASP A 104 -2.47 15.17 5.37
C ASP A 104 -3.79 14.70 4.75
N PRO A 105 -4.71 14.13 5.56
CA PRO A 105 -5.99 13.64 5.06
C PRO A 105 -7.00 14.76 4.75
N VAL A 106 -6.73 16.01 5.16
CA VAL A 106 -7.67 17.15 5.04
C VAL A 106 -7.16 18.22 4.05
N GLY A 107 -5.93 18.10 3.56
CA GLY A 107 -5.34 19.03 2.59
C GLY A 107 -4.94 20.39 3.19
N MET A 108 -4.79 20.46 4.51
CA MET A 108 -4.52 21.69 5.26
C MET A 108 -3.02 21.93 5.53
N ARG A 109 -2.20 20.88 5.46
CA ARG A 109 -0.76 20.95 5.73
C ARG A 109 -0.01 21.07 4.41
N LYS A 110 0.86 22.08 4.32
CA LYS A 110 1.81 22.20 3.22
C LYS A 110 3.17 21.70 3.73
N PHE A 111 3.66 20.63 3.13
CA PHE A 111 4.99 20.09 3.39
C PHE A 111 5.98 20.83 2.50
N THR A 112 6.51 21.94 3.02
CA THR A 112 7.27 22.91 2.22
C THR A 112 8.77 22.89 2.49
N SER A 113 9.23 22.13 3.49
CA SER A 113 10.66 22.06 3.80
C SER A 113 11.44 21.38 2.68
N SER A 114 12.73 21.68 2.57
CA SER A 114 13.61 21.05 1.59
C SER A 114 13.68 19.54 1.77
N CYS A 115 13.67 19.04 3.01
CA CYS A 115 13.61 17.61 3.28
C CYS A 115 12.29 17.00 2.81
N ASP A 116 11.17 17.65 3.09
CA ASP A 116 9.85 17.17 2.69
C ASP A 116 9.72 17.03 1.18
N VAL A 117 10.20 18.04 0.44
CA VAL A 117 10.22 18.03 -1.03
C VAL A 117 11.07 16.85 -1.55
N ALA A 118 12.24 16.62 -0.95
CA ALA A 118 13.14 15.54 -1.35
C ALA A 118 12.54 14.14 -1.13
N THR A 119 12.04 13.90 0.09
CA THR A 119 11.45 12.61 0.47
C THR A 119 10.15 12.32 -0.28
N ALA A 120 9.33 13.35 -0.53
CA ALA A 120 8.12 13.25 -1.35
C ALA A 120 8.45 12.85 -2.79
N ALA A 121 9.47 13.50 -3.39
CA ALA A 121 9.86 13.25 -4.76
C ALA A 121 10.43 11.83 -4.97
N LEU A 122 11.29 11.36 -4.06
CA LEU A 122 11.80 9.98 -4.07
C LEU A 122 10.68 8.96 -3.88
N THR A 123 9.76 9.21 -2.95
CA THR A 123 8.60 8.34 -2.73
C THR A 123 7.70 8.27 -3.96
N LYS A 124 7.44 9.42 -4.61
CA LYS A 124 6.68 9.50 -5.86
C LYS A 124 7.42 8.81 -7.02
N ALA A 125 8.76 8.82 -7.01
CA ALA A 125 9.58 8.08 -7.96
C ALA A 125 9.60 6.57 -7.67
N GLY A 126 9.09 6.10 -6.52
CA GLY A 126 9.14 4.69 -6.12
C GLY A 126 10.53 4.25 -5.66
N VAL A 127 11.38 5.21 -5.29
CA VAL A 127 12.78 4.97 -4.91
C VAL A 127 12.88 4.88 -3.39
N PRO A 128 13.29 3.73 -2.83
CA PRO A 128 13.56 3.62 -1.40
C PRO A 128 14.81 4.41 -1.03
N TYR A 129 14.81 5.06 0.12
CA TYR A 129 15.91 5.91 0.58
C TYR A 129 16.13 5.81 2.09
N GLU A 130 17.27 6.33 2.54
CA GLU A 130 17.62 6.46 3.95
C GLU A 130 17.96 7.93 4.25
N VAL A 131 17.49 8.45 5.39
CA VAL A 131 17.79 9.82 5.82
C VAL A 131 19.05 9.82 6.67
N LYS A 132 20.10 10.53 6.21
CA LYS A 132 21.32 10.78 6.98
C LYS A 132 21.29 12.18 7.59
N PRO A 133 21.52 12.32 8.90
CA PRO A 133 21.49 13.61 9.56
C PRO A 133 22.65 14.50 9.11
N THR A 134 22.37 15.79 8.92
CA THR A 134 23.37 16.85 8.72
C THR A 134 23.10 18.03 9.66
N GLY A 135 24.02 18.98 9.73
CA GLY A 135 23.90 20.19 10.56
C GLY A 135 22.66 21.03 10.19
N ALA A 136 22.11 21.72 11.18
CA ALA A 136 20.92 22.55 11.01
C ALA A 136 21.13 23.65 9.96
N GLY A 137 20.10 23.88 9.13
CA GLY A 137 20.05 24.98 8.17
C GLY A 137 20.59 24.70 6.76
N SER A 138 21.10 23.49 6.46
CA SER A 138 21.45 23.10 5.09
C SER A 138 20.23 22.59 4.30
N LEU A 139 20.16 22.92 3.01
CA LEU A 139 19.17 22.32 2.10
C LEU A 139 19.36 20.80 2.05
N ALA A 140 18.25 20.08 1.87
CA ALA A 140 18.30 18.64 1.73
C ALA A 140 18.98 18.25 0.43
N VAL A 141 19.87 17.27 0.49
CA VAL A 141 20.63 16.78 -0.64
C VAL A 141 20.35 15.30 -0.84
N ILE A 142 20.03 14.91 -2.07
CA ILE A 142 19.81 13.52 -2.46
C ILE A 142 21.09 13.01 -3.12
N ASN A 143 21.74 12.03 -2.51
CA ASN A 143 22.87 11.31 -3.08
C ASN A 143 22.39 9.96 -3.61
N VAL A 144 22.58 9.68 -4.90
CA VAL A 144 22.25 8.39 -5.52
C VAL A 144 23.38 7.98 -6.45
N GLY A 145 24.08 6.90 -6.13
CA GLY A 145 25.29 6.51 -6.87
C GLY A 145 26.33 7.63 -6.82
N SER A 146 26.79 8.10 -7.99
CA SER A 146 27.72 9.23 -8.13
C SER A 146 27.03 10.59 -8.29
N ALA A 147 25.70 10.64 -8.33
CA ALA A 147 24.94 11.86 -8.55
C ALA A 147 24.49 12.48 -7.23
N THR A 148 24.53 13.80 -7.19
CA THR A 148 24.08 14.62 -6.06
C THR A 148 23.08 15.63 -6.58
N VAL A 149 21.86 15.60 -6.04
CA VAL A 149 20.76 16.50 -6.44
C VAL A 149 20.35 17.31 -5.22
N THR A 150 20.41 18.64 -5.34
CA THR A 150 20.06 19.55 -4.23
C THR A 150 18.58 19.87 -4.29
N SER A 151 17.86 19.63 -3.18
CA SER A 151 16.45 20.00 -3.05
C SER A 151 16.30 21.51 -2.81
N TYR A 152 15.06 21.99 -2.73
CA TYR A 152 14.74 23.41 -2.56
C TYR A 152 13.70 23.61 -1.45
N GLU A 153 13.75 24.78 -0.81
CA GLU A 153 12.69 25.23 0.09
C GLU A 153 11.48 25.68 -0.72
N ALA A 154 10.34 25.04 -0.52
CA ALA A 154 9.07 25.44 -1.12
C ALA A 154 8.33 26.49 -0.27
N ALA A 155 8.82 26.78 0.94
CA ALA A 155 8.23 27.77 1.82
C ALA A 155 8.37 29.18 1.22
N GLY A 156 7.27 29.93 1.17
CA GLY A 156 7.27 31.31 0.69
C GLY A 156 7.32 31.51 -0.83
N LEU A 157 7.36 30.44 -1.63
CA LEU A 157 7.31 30.55 -3.10
C LEU A 157 5.89 30.87 -3.60
N THR A 158 5.81 31.67 -4.66
CA THR A 158 4.57 31.81 -5.42
C THR A 158 4.26 30.50 -6.18
N LYS A 159 3.00 30.33 -6.63
CA LYS A 159 2.57 29.10 -7.34
C LYS A 159 3.37 28.86 -8.62
N GLU A 160 3.75 29.92 -9.34
CA GLU A 160 4.51 29.84 -10.59
C GLU A 160 5.98 29.49 -10.34
N GLU A 161 6.63 30.16 -9.38
CA GLU A 161 8.01 29.87 -8.98
C GLU A 161 8.14 28.46 -8.39
N GLY A 162 7.18 28.07 -7.56
CA GLY A 162 7.12 26.73 -6.96
C GLY A 162 6.99 25.64 -8.01
N LYS A 163 6.18 25.86 -9.06
CA LYS A 163 6.06 24.93 -10.19
C LYS A 163 7.36 24.87 -10.99
N GLY A 164 7.96 26.01 -11.32
CA GLY A 164 9.22 26.07 -12.05
C GLY A 164 10.35 25.32 -11.33
N LYS A 165 10.50 25.52 -10.01
CA LYS A 165 11.48 24.77 -9.19
C LYS A 165 11.15 23.28 -9.10
N ALA A 166 9.87 22.92 -8.94
CA ALA A 166 9.45 21.52 -8.88
C ALA A 166 9.77 20.78 -10.20
N ASP A 167 9.51 21.42 -11.34
CA ASP A 167 9.77 20.84 -12.66
C ASP A 167 11.28 20.68 -12.91
N ALA A 168 12.09 21.70 -12.56
CA ALA A 168 13.55 21.64 -12.67
C ALA A 168 14.16 20.55 -11.78
N PHE A 169 13.81 20.54 -10.49
CA PHE A 169 14.25 19.51 -9.53
C PHE A 169 13.80 18.12 -9.96
N GLY A 170 12.56 17.97 -10.43
CA GLY A 170 12.03 16.70 -10.92
C GLY A 170 12.79 16.17 -12.14
N ALA A 171 13.19 17.05 -13.07
CA ALA A 171 13.99 16.67 -14.24
C ALA A 171 15.42 16.26 -13.87
N GLU A 172 16.07 17.00 -12.97
CA GLU A 172 17.41 16.68 -12.44
C GLU A 172 17.39 15.34 -11.68
N LEU A 173 16.45 15.18 -10.76
CA LEU A 173 16.27 13.95 -9.99
C LEU A 173 15.99 12.75 -10.90
N LYS A 174 15.11 12.90 -11.90
CA LYS A 174 14.84 11.82 -12.85
C LYS A 174 16.09 11.38 -13.60
N THR A 175 16.93 12.34 -14.01
CA THR A 175 18.19 12.06 -14.70
C THR A 175 19.15 11.31 -13.78
N ALA A 176 19.35 11.82 -12.56
CA ALA A 176 20.21 11.18 -11.55
C ALA A 176 19.76 9.75 -11.22
N LEU A 177 18.46 9.54 -11.02
CA LEU A 177 17.88 8.21 -10.74
C LEU A 177 18.08 7.25 -11.91
N THR A 178 17.86 7.71 -13.15
CA THR A 178 18.05 6.88 -14.34
C THR A 178 19.51 6.48 -14.51
N THR A 179 20.44 7.41 -14.30
CA THR A 179 21.89 7.12 -14.33
C THR A 179 22.31 6.15 -13.23
N ALA A 180 21.68 6.23 -12.05
CA ALA A 180 21.91 5.31 -10.94
C ALA A 180 21.28 3.91 -11.12
N GLY A 181 20.51 3.69 -12.19
CA GLY A 181 19.89 2.41 -12.53
C GLY A 181 18.45 2.26 -12.05
N TYR A 182 17.84 3.28 -11.44
CA TYR A 182 16.43 3.22 -11.05
C TYR A 182 15.52 3.39 -12.28
N PRO A 183 14.64 2.40 -12.56
CA PRO A 183 13.81 2.44 -13.75
C PRO A 183 12.68 3.46 -13.61
N ALA A 184 12.52 4.34 -14.61
CA ALA A 184 11.35 5.23 -14.69
C ALA A 184 10.04 4.46 -14.94
N LYS A 185 10.16 3.29 -15.59
CA LYS A 185 9.08 2.35 -15.91
C LYS A 185 9.62 0.93 -15.80
N ALA A 186 8.84 -0.01 -15.27
CA ALA A 186 9.21 -1.42 -15.27
C ALA A 186 9.41 -1.91 -16.72
N ASP A 187 10.46 -2.71 -16.92
CA ASP A 187 10.70 -3.38 -18.19
C ASP A 187 9.78 -4.59 -18.31
N ASN A 188 8.81 -4.51 -19.22
CA ASN A 188 7.81 -5.56 -19.46
C ASN A 188 8.45 -6.92 -19.84
N ALA A 189 9.66 -6.94 -20.41
CA ALA A 189 10.38 -8.17 -20.72
C ALA A 189 10.96 -8.87 -19.48
N ARG A 190 11.23 -8.09 -18.40
CA ARG A 190 11.75 -8.60 -17.13
C ARG A 190 10.66 -8.94 -16.11
N VAL A 191 9.41 -8.57 -16.38
CA VAL A 191 8.27 -8.92 -15.52
C VAL A 191 8.05 -10.43 -15.57
N ASN A 192 8.27 -11.11 -14.46
CA ASN A 192 7.85 -12.49 -14.29
C ASN A 192 6.33 -12.52 -14.05
N ILE A 193 5.59 -12.65 -15.16
CA ILE A 193 4.12 -12.68 -15.15
C ILE A 193 3.57 -13.80 -14.26
N PRO A 194 4.00 -15.08 -14.39
CA PRO A 194 3.49 -16.16 -13.53
C PRO A 194 3.74 -15.91 -12.03
N GLY A 195 4.96 -15.51 -11.65
CA GLY A 195 5.33 -15.23 -10.27
C GLY A 195 4.53 -14.05 -9.69
N THR A 196 4.32 -13.01 -10.48
CA THR A 196 3.51 -11.85 -10.09
C THR A 196 2.05 -12.23 -9.89
N ILE A 197 1.45 -12.98 -10.84
CA ILE A 197 0.07 -13.47 -10.72
C ILE A 197 -0.07 -14.36 -9.50
N PHE A 198 0.89 -15.24 -9.22
CA PHE A 198 0.85 -16.10 -8.05
C PHE A 198 0.82 -15.30 -6.74
N MET A 199 1.67 -14.29 -6.61
CA MET A 199 1.69 -13.40 -5.43
C MET A 199 0.38 -12.63 -5.28
N LEU A 200 -0.17 -12.09 -6.37
CA LEU A 200 -1.47 -11.41 -6.34
C LEU A 200 -2.62 -12.38 -6.02
N TRP A 201 -2.58 -13.59 -6.56
CA TRP A 201 -3.58 -14.62 -6.29
C TRP A 201 -3.59 -15.04 -4.82
N LEU A 202 -2.42 -15.14 -4.16
CA LEU A 202 -2.35 -15.37 -2.71
C LEU A 202 -3.07 -14.26 -1.92
N LEU A 203 -2.92 -12.99 -2.33
CA LEU A 203 -3.67 -11.89 -1.72
C LEU A 203 -5.18 -12.06 -1.95
N VAL A 204 -5.59 -12.44 -3.17
CA VAL A 204 -6.99 -12.73 -3.49
C VAL A 204 -7.53 -13.93 -2.70
N LEU A 205 -6.72 -14.96 -2.41
CA LEU A 205 -7.15 -16.06 -1.56
C LEU A 205 -7.55 -15.55 -0.16
N TYR A 206 -6.75 -14.70 0.46
CA TYR A 206 -7.11 -14.12 1.76
C TYR A 206 -8.37 -13.26 1.67
N VAL A 207 -8.55 -12.57 0.54
CA VAL A 207 -9.80 -11.86 0.26
C VAL A 207 -10.98 -12.82 0.23
N THR A 208 -10.87 -13.95 -0.48
CA THR A 208 -11.96 -14.93 -0.56
C THR A 208 -12.28 -15.60 0.78
N MET A 209 -11.27 -15.80 1.65
CA MET A 209 -11.47 -16.27 3.03
C MET A 209 -12.32 -15.30 3.86
N VAL A 210 -12.14 -13.99 3.66
CA VAL A 210 -12.88 -12.98 4.41
C VAL A 210 -14.24 -12.71 3.77
N TYR A 211 -14.28 -12.47 2.45
CA TYR A 211 -15.48 -12.06 1.73
C TYR A 211 -16.45 -13.21 1.43
N GLY A 212 -15.98 -14.44 1.25
CA GLY A 212 -16.85 -15.60 1.05
C GLY A 212 -17.87 -15.75 2.19
N PRO A 213 -17.45 -15.82 3.46
CA PRO A 213 -18.35 -15.95 4.60
C PRO A 213 -19.05 -14.64 5.04
N ILE A 214 -18.55 -13.45 4.68
CA ILE A 214 -19.01 -12.19 5.30
C ILE A 214 -20.49 -11.90 5.07
N ALA A 215 -21.00 -12.22 3.89
CA ALA A 215 -22.41 -11.97 3.55
C ALA A 215 -23.34 -12.78 4.46
N ALA A 216 -23.07 -14.08 4.60
CA ALA A 216 -23.82 -14.95 5.51
C ALA A 216 -23.64 -14.51 6.97
N TYR A 217 -22.40 -14.18 7.37
CA TYR A 217 -22.09 -13.74 8.73
C TYR A 217 -22.90 -12.52 9.17
N LEU A 218 -22.99 -11.49 8.32
CA LEU A 218 -23.74 -10.28 8.62
C LEU A 218 -25.25 -10.52 8.66
N VAL A 219 -25.77 -11.40 7.79
CA VAL A 219 -27.20 -11.77 7.76
C VAL A 219 -27.59 -12.51 9.04
N GLU A 220 -26.71 -13.37 9.54
CA GLU A 220 -26.92 -14.16 10.76
C GLU A 220 -26.72 -13.31 12.04
N LEU A 221 -25.97 -12.20 11.98
CA LEU A 221 -25.70 -11.34 13.13
C LEU A 221 -26.86 -10.37 13.45
N PHE A 222 -27.59 -9.92 12.42
CA PHE A 222 -28.60 -8.87 12.57
C PHE A 222 -30.04 -9.36 12.28
N PRO A 223 -31.01 -9.01 13.15
CA PRO A 223 -32.43 -9.32 12.92
C PRO A 223 -32.95 -8.74 11.61
N THR A 224 -33.87 -9.46 10.97
CA THR A 224 -34.44 -9.13 9.66
C THR A 224 -34.93 -7.68 9.54
N ARG A 225 -35.60 -7.15 10.57
CA ARG A 225 -36.19 -5.79 10.58
C ARG A 225 -35.21 -4.62 10.48
N ILE A 226 -33.95 -4.80 10.89
CA ILE A 226 -32.93 -3.73 10.90
C ILE A 226 -31.70 -4.09 10.06
N ARG A 227 -31.71 -5.27 9.42
CA ARG A 227 -30.54 -5.85 8.77
C ARG A 227 -29.86 -4.91 7.78
N TYR A 228 -30.63 -4.25 6.91
CA TYR A 228 -30.07 -3.33 5.91
C TYR A 228 -29.37 -2.13 6.55
N THR A 229 -30.04 -1.47 7.51
CA THR A 229 -29.48 -0.33 8.24
C THR A 229 -28.24 -0.73 9.06
N SER A 230 -28.29 -1.87 9.74
CA SER A 230 -27.18 -2.39 10.53
C SER A 230 -25.99 -2.85 9.69
N MET A 231 -26.20 -3.32 8.46
CA MET A 231 -25.13 -3.69 7.51
C MET A 231 -24.49 -2.47 6.85
N SER A 232 -25.29 -1.44 6.54
CA SER A 232 -24.84 -0.25 5.83
C SER A 232 -23.79 0.54 6.63
N LEU A 233 -23.98 0.67 7.95
CA LEU A 233 -23.08 1.44 8.80
C LEU A 233 -21.64 0.87 8.84
N PRO A 234 -21.40 -0.42 9.15
CA PRO A 234 -20.07 -1.02 9.05
C PRO A 234 -19.49 -0.96 7.64
N TYR A 235 -20.32 -1.10 6.61
CA TYR A 235 -19.86 -1.05 5.22
C TYR A 235 -19.31 0.33 4.86
N HIS A 236 -20.05 1.42 5.15
CA HIS A 236 -19.60 2.78 4.82
C HIS A 236 -18.43 3.24 5.69
N ILE A 237 -18.43 2.94 7.00
CA ILE A 237 -17.31 3.29 7.88
C ILE A 237 -16.07 2.48 7.49
N GLY A 238 -16.23 1.16 7.34
CA GLY A 238 -15.17 0.24 6.93
C GLY A 238 -14.52 0.65 5.62
N ASN A 239 -15.32 0.76 4.57
CA ASN A 239 -14.82 1.04 3.23
C ASN A 239 -14.41 2.50 3.05
N GLY A 240 -15.16 3.44 3.63
CA GLY A 240 -14.91 4.87 3.49
C GLY A 240 -13.64 5.30 4.22
N TRP A 241 -13.57 5.06 5.53
CA TRP A 241 -12.41 5.49 6.32
C TRP A 241 -11.22 4.55 6.13
N PHE A 242 -11.38 3.26 6.45
CA PHE A 242 -10.21 2.37 6.46
C PHE A 242 -9.74 2.05 5.05
N GLY A 243 -10.67 1.82 4.13
CA GLY A 243 -10.36 1.55 2.72
C GLY A 243 -9.93 2.79 1.94
N GLY A 244 -10.70 3.87 2.02
CA GLY A 244 -10.47 5.10 1.24
C GLY A 244 -9.15 5.80 1.56
N PHE A 245 -8.78 5.90 2.85
CA PHE A 245 -7.51 6.53 3.24
C PHE A 245 -6.28 5.63 3.08
N LEU A 246 -6.46 4.37 2.70
CA LEU A 246 -5.35 3.41 2.64
C LEU A 246 -4.19 3.90 1.76
N PRO A 247 -4.38 4.32 0.49
CA PRO A 247 -3.26 4.75 -0.33
C PRO A 247 -2.56 6.00 0.21
N ALA A 248 -3.32 6.96 0.74
CA ALA A 248 -2.78 8.20 1.29
C ALA A 248 -1.96 7.96 2.57
N ILE A 249 -2.48 7.17 3.51
CA ILE A 249 -1.76 6.80 4.74
C ILE A 249 -0.53 5.96 4.38
N SER A 250 -0.65 5.01 3.47
CA SER A 250 0.47 4.16 3.06
C SER A 250 1.57 4.98 2.38
N PHE A 251 1.20 5.93 1.52
CA PHE A 251 2.16 6.86 0.90
C PHE A 251 2.88 7.69 1.97
N ALA A 252 2.15 8.26 2.92
CA ALA A 252 2.75 9.05 4.00
C ALA A 252 3.70 8.22 4.88
N LEU A 253 3.34 6.97 5.17
CA LEU A 253 4.18 6.00 5.89
C LEU A 253 5.49 5.69 5.14
N VAL A 254 5.43 5.54 3.81
CA VAL A 254 6.63 5.36 2.99
C VAL A 254 7.44 6.66 2.92
N ALA A 255 6.79 7.81 2.75
CA ALA A 255 7.45 9.13 2.71
C ALA A 255 8.07 9.55 4.05
N GLY A 256 7.58 9.03 5.17
CA GLY A 256 8.18 9.26 6.48
C GLY A 256 9.35 8.32 6.81
N THR A 257 9.45 7.16 6.15
CA THR A 257 10.45 6.13 6.50
C THR A 257 11.44 5.80 5.41
N GLY A 258 11.18 6.20 4.16
CA GLY A 258 11.94 5.80 2.97
C GLY A 258 11.81 4.31 2.62
N ASN A 259 11.05 3.52 3.39
CA ASN A 259 10.87 2.10 3.17
C ASN A 259 9.54 1.82 2.47
N LEU A 260 9.64 1.34 1.22
CA LEU A 260 8.51 1.01 0.34
C LEU A 260 7.50 0.04 0.97
N TYR A 261 7.96 -0.84 1.87
CA TYR A 261 7.11 -1.84 2.53
C TYR A 261 6.44 -1.31 3.79
N TYR A 262 6.85 -0.14 4.31
CA TYR A 262 6.31 0.38 5.57
C TYR A 262 4.84 0.78 5.45
N GLY A 263 4.37 1.16 4.25
CA GLY A 263 2.95 1.39 3.96
C GLY A 263 2.06 0.18 4.27
N LEU A 264 2.59 -1.05 4.24
CA LEU A 264 1.85 -2.27 4.57
C LEU A 264 1.46 -2.36 6.04
N TRP A 265 2.13 -1.63 6.95
CA TRP A 265 1.76 -1.64 8.35
C TRP A 265 0.35 -1.13 8.59
N TYR A 266 -0.16 -0.21 7.77
CA TYR A 266 -1.53 0.26 7.88
C TYR A 266 -2.56 -0.88 7.72
N PRO A 267 -2.61 -1.61 6.58
CA PRO A 267 -3.54 -2.72 6.46
C PRO A 267 -3.20 -3.92 7.37
N ILE A 268 -1.94 -4.12 7.76
CA ILE A 268 -1.55 -5.16 8.75
C ILE A 268 -2.15 -4.85 10.12
N ILE A 269 -2.00 -3.62 10.62
CA ILE A 269 -2.53 -3.21 11.93
C ILE A 269 -4.06 -3.34 11.95
N ILE A 270 -4.74 -2.93 10.88
CA ILE A 270 -6.20 -3.07 10.77
C ILE A 270 -6.62 -4.55 10.74
N ALA A 271 -5.88 -5.41 10.03
CA ALA A 271 -6.13 -6.84 10.02
C ALA A 271 -5.93 -7.47 11.40
N LEU A 272 -4.86 -7.13 12.11
CA LEU A 272 -4.59 -7.58 13.48
C LEU A 272 -5.63 -7.07 14.47
N MET A 273 -6.04 -5.81 14.36
CA MET A 273 -7.15 -5.25 15.14
C MET A 273 -8.43 -6.05 14.89
N THR A 274 -8.71 -6.43 13.64
CA THR A 274 -9.86 -7.29 13.31
C THR A 274 -9.73 -8.67 13.95
N VAL A 275 -8.53 -9.25 13.98
CA VAL A 275 -8.27 -10.54 14.65
C VAL A 275 -8.55 -10.44 16.16
N VAL A 276 -8.04 -9.41 16.83
CA VAL A 276 -8.20 -9.23 18.27
C VAL A 276 -9.64 -8.83 18.64
N VAL A 277 -10.15 -7.74 18.08
CA VAL A 277 -11.48 -7.21 18.41
C VAL A 277 -12.56 -8.17 17.90
N GLY A 278 -12.45 -8.65 16.67
CA GLY A 278 -13.38 -9.63 16.12
C GLY A 278 -13.32 -10.98 16.84
N GLY A 279 -12.14 -11.41 17.28
CA GLY A 279 -11.96 -12.61 18.08
C GLY A 279 -12.70 -12.55 19.42
N LEU A 280 -12.51 -11.44 20.15
CA LEU A 280 -13.01 -11.25 21.51
C LEU A 280 -14.50 -10.86 21.57
N PHE A 281 -14.95 -9.95 20.71
CA PHE A 281 -16.28 -9.33 20.84
C PHE A 281 -17.33 -9.91 19.91
N LEU A 282 -16.94 -10.49 18.77
CA LEU A 282 -17.91 -11.04 17.83
C LEU A 282 -18.23 -12.51 18.12
N ARG A 283 -19.50 -12.86 17.95
CA ARG A 283 -20.01 -14.21 18.19
C ARG A 283 -19.85 -15.08 16.94
N GLU A 284 -19.72 -16.38 17.13
CA GLU A 284 -19.89 -17.32 16.02
C GLU A 284 -21.37 -17.41 15.69
N THR A 285 -21.70 -17.38 14.40
CA THR A 285 -23.08 -17.33 13.91
C THR A 285 -23.51 -18.60 13.18
N ARG A 286 -22.58 -19.54 12.98
CA ARG A 286 -22.89 -20.85 12.41
C ARG A 286 -24.03 -21.54 13.18
N GLY A 287 -25.11 -21.85 12.47
CA GLY A 287 -26.28 -22.55 13.01
C GLY A 287 -27.28 -21.65 13.73
N VAL A 288 -27.13 -20.32 13.65
CA VAL A 288 -28.14 -19.37 14.17
C VAL A 288 -29.38 -19.37 13.27
N ASP A 289 -30.56 -19.36 13.89
CA ASP A 289 -31.84 -19.21 13.21
C ASP A 289 -32.03 -17.78 12.68
N ILE A 290 -32.06 -17.64 11.35
CA ILE A 290 -32.13 -16.38 10.63
C ILE A 290 -33.55 -15.89 10.33
N THR A 291 -34.57 -16.66 10.74
CA THR A 291 -36.00 -16.31 10.56
C THR A 291 -36.55 -15.38 11.64
N LYS A 292 -35.74 -15.09 12.66
CA LYS A 292 -36.09 -14.22 13.80
C LYS A 292 -35.86 -12.72 13.56
#